data_AF-A0A7W1T689-F1
#
_entry.id   AF-A0A7W1T689-F1
#
_cell.length_a   1.000
_cell.length_b   1.000
_cell.length_c   1.000
_cell.angle_alpha   90.00
_cell.angle_beta   90.00
_cell.angle_gamma   90.00
#
_symmetry.space_group_name_H-M   'P 1'
#
loop_
_entity.id
_entity.type
_entity.pdbx_description
1 polymer ?
#
loop_
_entity_poly.entity_id
_entity_poly.type
_entity_poly.pdbx_seq_one_letter_code
_entity_poly.pdbx_strand_id
1 'polypeptide(L)'
;MKGKYVKIAFLAVGIFGLWGLFFGIRLVGYVDSIQRFGLERTACGTDGCAMPVMWLDVAWVVVIFVGPLIAALTWLVIWGVRSKR
;
A
#
# COMPACT_ATOMS: atom_id res chain seq x y z
N MET A 1 -1.69 -2.30 -31.37
CA MET A 1 -1.59 -3.02 -30.08
C MET A 1 -0.58 -2.42 -29.10
N LYS A 2 0.63 -1.98 -29.51
CA LYS A 2 1.64 -1.38 -28.59
C LYS A 2 1.15 -0.15 -27.81
N GLY A 3 0.41 0.77 -28.43
CA GLY A 3 -0.02 2.02 -27.78
C GLY A 3 -0.97 1.86 -26.58
N LYS A 4 -1.73 0.75 -26.47
CA LYS A 4 -2.65 0.52 -25.34
C LYS A 4 -1.89 0.09 -24.08
N TYR A 5 -0.88 -0.77 -24.21
CA TYR A 5 -0.04 -1.19 -23.10
C TYR A 5 0.80 -0.03 -22.55
N VAL A 6 1.28 0.85 -23.44
CA VAL A 6 1.98 2.09 -23.03
C VAL A 6 1.07 3.00 -22.21
N LYS A 7 -0.20 3.19 -22.62
CA LYS A 7 -1.18 3.98 -21.84
C LYS A 7 -1.45 3.39 -20.46
N ILE A 8 -1.61 2.07 -20.35
CA ILE A 8 -1.83 1.39 -19.07
C ILE A 8 -0.59 1.53 -18.18
N ALA A 9 0.62 1.39 -18.74
CA ALA A 9 1.86 1.58 -17.99
C ALA A 9 1.98 3.01 -17.43
N PHE A 10 1.70 4.04 -18.23
CA PHE A 10 1.70 5.43 -17.77
C PHE A 10 0.67 5.68 -16.66
N LEU A 11 -0.54 5.12 -16.80
CA LEU A 11 -1.57 5.22 -15.75
C LEU A 11 -1.16 4.51 -14.46
N ALA A 12 -0.54 3.33 -14.56
CA ALA A 12 -0.03 2.62 -13.39
C ALA A 12 1.07 3.42 -12.67
N VAL A 13 2.00 4.02 -13.41
CA VAL A 13 3.02 4.93 -12.84
C VAL A 13 2.37 6.13 -12.16
N GLY A 14 1.34 6.73 -12.77
CA GLY A 14 0.57 7.82 -12.15
C GLY A 14 -0.12 7.41 -10.85
N ILE A 15 -0.75 6.23 -10.83
CA ILE A 15 -1.35 5.64 -9.62
C ILE A 15 -0.28 5.43 -8.53
N PHE A 16 0.88 4.87 -8.89
CA PHE A 16 1.98 4.68 -7.96
C PHE A 16 2.52 6.01 -7.41
N GLY A 17 2.66 7.03 -8.26
CA GLY A 17 3.09 8.37 -7.84
C GLY A 17 2.12 9.01 -6.86
N LEU A 18 0.82 9.02 -7.19
CA LEU A 18 -0.23 9.52 -6.31
C LEU A 18 -0.28 8.74 -4.99
N TRP A 19 -0.30 7.42 -5.07
CA TRP A 19 -0.29 6.57 -3.89
C TRP A 19 0.94 6.83 -3.01
N GLY A 20 2.11 6.96 -3.63
CA GLY A 20 3.36 7.26 -2.94
C GLY A 20 3.28 8.55 -2.11
N LEU A 21 2.71 9.61 -2.69
CA LEU A 21 2.56 10.91 -2.03
C LEU A 21 1.63 10.87 -0.81
N PHE A 22 0.51 10.15 -0.89
CA PHE A 22 -0.50 10.13 0.17
C PHE A 22 -0.25 9.04 1.22
N PHE A 23 0.13 7.84 0.77
CA PHE A 23 0.19 6.63 1.58
C PHE A 23 1.61 6.06 1.68
N GLY A 24 2.38 6.13 0.59
CA GLY A 24 3.73 5.54 0.53
C GLY A 24 4.71 6.17 1.53
N ILE A 25 4.75 7.50 1.65
CA ILE A 25 5.65 8.19 2.60
C ILE A 25 5.36 7.76 4.04
N ARG A 26 4.08 7.64 4.41
CA ARG A 26 3.67 7.18 5.75
C ARG A 26 4.05 5.72 5.99
N LEU A 27 3.87 4.86 4.98
CA LEU A 27 4.26 3.45 5.08
C LEU A 27 5.78 3.29 5.24
N VAL A 28 6.58 4.07 4.50
CA VAL A 28 8.04 4.08 4.67
C VAL A 28 8.42 4.56 6.08
N GLY A 29 7.77 5.62 6.58
CA GLY A 29 7.99 6.08 7.95
C GLY A 29 7.65 5.01 9.00
N TYR A 30 6.57 4.25 8.79
CA TYR A 30 6.20 3.14 9.65
C TYR A 30 7.27 2.03 9.64
N VAL A 31 7.77 1.65 8.47
CA VAL A 31 8.84 0.66 8.34
C VAL A 31 10.15 1.15 8.99
N ASP A 32 10.51 2.41 8.79
CA ASP A 32 11.68 3.03 9.45
C ASP A 32 11.54 3.02 10.98
N SER A 33 10.34 3.30 11.52
CA SER A 33 10.10 3.18 12.97
C SER A 33 10.24 1.75 13.49
N ILE A 34 9.81 0.73 12.73
CA ILE A 34 10.01 -0.68 13.09
C ILE A 34 11.52 -1.00 13.16
N GLN A 35 12.30 -0.51 12.21
CA GLN A 35 13.76 -0.72 12.20
C GLN A 35 14.46 -0.04 13.38
N ARG A 36 13.97 1.12 13.83
CA ARG A 36 14.58 1.89 14.93
C ARG A 36 14.15 1.43 16.31
N PHE A 37 12.87 1.13 16.50
CA PHE A 37 12.27 0.90 17.82
C PHE A 37 11.77 -0.53 18.03
N GLY A 38 11.77 -1.36 16.98
CA GLY A 38 11.18 -2.69 16.98
C GLY A 38 9.69 -2.67 16.65
N LEU A 39 9.19 -3.81 16.16
CA LEU A 39 7.79 -3.98 15.77
C LEU A 39 6.84 -3.76 16.95
N GLU A 40 7.17 -4.32 18.11
CA GLU A 40 6.35 -4.26 19.32
C GLU A 40 6.14 -2.83 19.81
N ARG A 41 7.20 -2.02 19.91
CA ARG A 41 7.07 -0.61 20.32
C ARG A 41 6.39 0.26 19.27
N THR A 42 6.52 -0.08 17.99
CA THR A 42 5.91 0.67 16.91
C THR A 42 4.40 0.42 16.83
N ALA A 43 3.96 -0.82 17.04
CA ALA A 43 2.55 -1.20 17.00
C ALA A 43 1.83 -1.00 18.34
N CYS A 44 2.50 -1.25 19.46
CA CYS A 44 1.88 -1.21 20.80
C CYS A 44 2.25 0.01 21.65
N GLY A 45 3.24 0.81 21.27
CA GLY A 45 3.76 1.91 22.09
C GLY A 45 4.62 1.44 23.28
N THR A 46 4.75 2.29 24.30
CA THR A 46 5.61 2.03 25.48
C THR A 46 4.98 1.08 26.50
N ASP A 47 3.66 0.98 26.50
CA ASP A 47 2.91 0.18 27.49
C ASP A 47 2.79 -1.30 27.08
N GLY A 48 3.21 -1.63 25.85
CA GLY A 48 3.11 -2.97 25.28
C GLY A 48 1.67 -3.37 24.96
N CYS A 49 1.51 -4.44 24.20
CA CYS A 49 0.18 -4.98 23.91
C CYS A 49 0.24 -6.49 23.72
N ALA A 50 -0.91 -7.16 23.87
CA ALA A 50 -1.00 -8.59 23.65
C ALA A 50 -0.65 -8.93 22.19
N MET A 51 0.14 -9.99 21.98
CA MET A 51 0.54 -10.49 20.67
C MET A 51 -0.56 -10.46 19.59
N PRO A 52 -1.79 -10.97 19.82
CA PRO A 52 -2.84 -10.92 18.79
C PRO A 52 -3.25 -9.50 18.39
N VAL A 53 -3.22 -8.54 19.32
CA VAL A 53 -3.54 -7.13 19.05
C VAL A 53 -2.43 -6.49 18.22
N MET A 54 -1.17 -6.80 18.53
CA MET A 54 -0.02 -6.33 17.75
C MET A 54 -0.14 -6.76 16.28
N TRP A 55 -0.41 -8.04 16.02
CA TRP A 55 -0.55 -8.54 14.65
C TRP A 55 -1.76 -7.95 13.92
N LEU A 56 -2.86 -7.72 14.63
CA LEU A 56 -4.04 -7.07 14.06
C LEU A 56 -3.72 -5.63 13.66
N ASP A 57 -3.00 -4.87 14.50
CA ASP A 57 -2.60 -3.50 14.22
C ASP A 57 -1.67 -3.42 13.00
N VAL A 58 -0.63 -4.26 12.97
CA VAL A 58 0.29 -4.34 11.82
C VAL A 58 -0.46 -4.70 10.54
N ALA A 59 -1.36 -5.69 10.61
CA ALA A 59 -2.17 -6.08 9.45
C ALA A 59 -3.09 -4.93 9.01
N TRP A 60 -3.67 -4.19 9.96
CA TRP A 60 -4.55 -3.06 9.70
C TRP A 60 -3.80 -1.92 8.99
N VAL A 61 -2.61 -1.58 9.46
CA VAL A 61 -1.72 -0.60 8.83
C VAL A 61 -1.43 -1.04 7.38
N VAL A 62 -1.00 -2.28 7.17
CA VAL A 62 -0.73 -2.80 5.81
C VAL A 62 -1.96 -2.71 4.92
N VAL A 63 -3.14 -3.09 5.41
CA VAL A 63 -4.39 -3.03 4.63
C VAL A 63 -4.77 -1.60 4.28
N ILE A 64 -4.70 -0.66 5.22
CA ILE A 64 -5.04 0.75 4.97
C ILE A 64 -4.09 1.40 3.98
N PHE A 65 -2.78 1.12 4.10
CA PHE A 65 -1.79 1.77 3.26
C PHE A 65 -1.67 1.08 1.90
N VAL A 66 -1.67 -0.25 1.83
CA VAL A 66 -1.45 -1.01 0.58
C VAL A 66 -2.77 -1.33 -0.14
N GLY A 67 -3.89 -1.47 0.59
CA GLY A 67 -5.20 -1.80 0.03
C GLY A 67 -5.66 -0.85 -1.08
N PRO A 68 -5.61 0.48 -0.91
CA PRO A 68 -5.98 1.43 -1.96
C PRO A 68 -5.15 1.27 -3.24
N LEU A 69 -3.86 0.95 -3.13
CA LEU A 69 -2.99 0.69 -4.28
C LEU A 69 -3.44 -0.56 -5.04
N ILE A 70 -3.65 -1.66 -4.31
CA ILE A 70 -4.13 -2.92 -4.90
C ILE A 70 -5.49 -2.71 -5.56
N ALA A 71 -6.42 -1.99 -4.92
CA ALA A 71 -7.73 -1.67 -5.47
C ALA A 71 -7.62 -0.85 -6.77
N ALA A 72 -6.78 0.20 -6.78
CA ALA A 72 -6.58 1.04 -7.96
C ALA A 72 -5.94 0.26 -9.12
N LEU A 73 -4.95 -0.60 -8.84
CA LEU A 73 -4.29 -1.42 -9.86
C LEU A 73 -5.22 -2.51 -10.41
N THR A 74 -5.96 -3.20 -9.55
CA THR A 74 -6.94 -4.22 -9.98
C THR A 74 -8.05 -3.60 -10.83
N TRP A 75 -8.55 -2.42 -10.45
CA TRP A 75 -9.49 -1.66 -11.27
C TRP A 75 -8.93 -1.31 -12.65
N LEU A 76 -7.68 -0.82 -12.72
CA LEU A 76 -7.00 -0.50 -13.98
C LEU A 76 -6.88 -1.74 -14.89
N VAL A 77 -6.54 -2.90 -14.32
CA VAL A 77 -6.43 -4.16 -15.05
C VAL A 77 -7.81 -4.59 -15.58
N ILE A 78 -8.84 -4.59 -14.73
CA ILE A 78 -10.21 -4.96 -15.11
C ILE A 78 -10.71 -4.06 -16.25
N TRP A 79 -10.50 -2.74 -16.11
CA TRP A 79 -10.87 -1.77 -17.14
C TRP A 79 -10.11 -2.02 -18.44
N GLY A 80 -8.80 -2.24 -18.37
CA GLY A 80 -7.96 -2.52 -19.53
C GLY A 80 -8.40 -3.77 -20.30
N VAL A 81 -8.77 -4.84 -19.57
CA VAL A 81 -9.30 -6.10 -20.12
C VAL A 81 -10.69 -5.90 -20.72
N ARG A 82 -11.62 -5.24 -20.01
CA ARG A 82 -12.98 -4.98 -20.50
C ARG A 82 -13.00 -4.10 -21.74
N SER A 83 -12.15 -3.06 -21.79
CA SER A 83 -11.98 -2.21 -22.97
C SER A 83 -11.38 -2.95 -24.19
N LYS A 84 -10.87 -4.18 -24.00
CA LYS A 84 -10.35 -5.00 -25.10
C LYS A 84 -11.43 -5.89 -25.73
N ARG A 85 -12.54 -6.12 -25.03
CA ARG A 85 -13.73 -6.82 -25.51
C ARG A 85 -14.65 -5.81 -26.17
#